data_AF-A0A822FGZ1-F1
#
_entry.id   AF-A0A822FGZ1-F1
#
_cell.length_a   1.000
_cell.length_b   1.000
_cell.length_c   1.000
_cell.angle_alpha   90.00
_cell.angle_beta   90.00
_cell.angle_gamma   90.00
#
_symmetry.space_group_name_H-M   'P 1'
#
loop_
_entity.id
_entity.type
_entity.pdbx_description
1 polymer ?
#
loop_
_entity_poly.entity_id
_entity_poly.type
_entity_poly.pdbx_seq_one_letter_code
_entity_poly.pdbx_strand_id
1 'polypeptide(L)'
;CATKPCYHLLRREDISKKPIVKENLPLILIIMINEFEHAPEASIQFIQAVKHYDNNSSLLTTVINSLLLDYQDTSLAIQLLKEICETNFVGTQVDNPSAKTTATFIIDMARLAPHIIRTHIHQIYDLLKAEVIFENKLILLSYL
;
A
#
# COMPACT_ATOMS: atom_id res chain seq x y z
N CYS A 1 -9.53 19.05 -11.42
CA CYS A 1 -9.03 18.27 -10.27
C CYS A 1 -7.51 18.27 -10.25
N ALA A 2 -6.90 18.90 -9.25
CA ALA A 2 -5.45 18.90 -9.03
C ALA A 2 -4.88 17.50 -8.67
N THR A 3 -5.77 16.53 -8.37
CA THR A 3 -5.42 15.17 -7.94
C THR A 3 -4.96 14.27 -9.09
N LYS A 4 -5.55 14.45 -10.29
CA LYS A 4 -5.25 13.61 -11.47
C LYS A 4 -3.78 13.65 -11.91
N PRO A 5 -3.13 14.83 -12.00
CA PRO A 5 -1.70 14.89 -12.30
C PRO A 5 -0.84 14.16 -11.26
N CYS A 6 -1.21 14.25 -9.97
CA CYS A 6 -0.46 13.59 -8.88
C CYS A 6 -0.47 12.06 -9.04
N TYR A 7 -1.63 11.48 -9.31
CA TYR A 7 -1.72 10.04 -9.60
C TYR A 7 -1.05 9.67 -10.93
N HIS A 8 -1.05 10.56 -11.91
CA HIS A 8 -0.34 10.33 -13.17
C HIS A 8 1.19 10.24 -12.95
N LEU A 9 1.75 11.03 -12.03
CA LEU A 9 3.16 10.95 -11.63
C LEU A 9 3.49 9.62 -10.95
N LEU A 10 2.58 9.10 -10.12
CA LEU A 10 2.69 7.77 -9.49
C LEU A 10 2.80 6.63 -10.52
N ARG A 11 2.13 6.75 -11.67
CA ARG A 11 2.12 5.72 -12.73
C ARG A 11 3.37 5.74 -13.60
N ARG A 12 4.12 6.84 -13.60
CA ARG A 12 5.28 7.06 -14.46
C ARG A 12 6.58 6.74 -13.72
N GLU A 13 7.09 5.53 -13.93
CA GLU A 13 8.30 5.03 -13.27
C GLU A 13 9.55 5.91 -13.50
N ASP A 14 9.67 6.49 -14.69
CA ASP A 14 10.75 7.40 -15.06
C ASP A 14 10.76 8.71 -14.24
N ILE A 15 9.57 9.10 -13.75
CA ILE A 15 9.38 10.34 -12.99
C ILE A 15 9.26 10.05 -11.49
N SER A 16 8.56 8.99 -11.08
CA SER A 16 8.34 8.65 -9.68
C SER A 16 9.63 8.32 -8.94
N LYS A 17 10.68 7.91 -9.65
CA LYS A 17 12.03 7.69 -9.09
C LYS A 17 12.81 8.97 -8.82
N LYS A 18 12.42 10.11 -9.40
CA LYS A 18 13.12 11.38 -9.21
C LYS A 18 13.01 11.82 -7.74
N PRO A 19 14.11 12.25 -7.10
CA PRO A 19 14.13 12.58 -5.68
C PRO A 19 13.09 13.66 -5.34
N ILE A 20 12.98 14.69 -6.18
CA ILE A 20 11.98 15.76 -6.01
C ILE A 20 10.54 15.24 -5.99
N VAL A 21 10.24 14.16 -6.72
CA VAL A 21 8.90 13.57 -6.75
C VAL A 21 8.69 12.68 -5.53
N LYS A 22 9.69 11.88 -5.16
CA LYS A 22 9.63 11.04 -3.95
C LYS A 22 9.44 11.85 -2.67
N GLU A 23 10.03 13.04 -2.60
CA GLU A 23 9.94 13.92 -1.42
C GLU A 23 8.63 14.70 -1.38
N ASN A 24 8.17 15.25 -2.51
CA ASN A 24 7.04 16.19 -2.52
C ASN A 24 5.68 15.52 -2.80
N LEU A 25 5.63 14.44 -3.58
CA LEU A 25 4.37 13.79 -3.93
C LEU A 25 3.62 13.22 -2.72
N PRO A 26 4.29 12.58 -1.74
CA PRO A 26 3.62 12.14 -0.51
C PRO A 26 2.95 13.30 0.23
N LEU A 27 3.64 14.43 0.38
CA LEU A 27 3.12 15.61 1.10
C LEU A 27 1.84 16.14 0.45
N ILE A 28 1.83 16.23 -0.88
CA ILE A 28 0.65 16.66 -1.63
C ILE A 28 -0.51 15.68 -1.40
N LEU A 29 -0.25 14.37 -1.48
CA LEU A 29 -1.28 13.35 -1.29
C LEU A 29 -1.85 13.38 0.14
N ILE A 30 -1.00 13.56 1.15
CA ILE A 30 -1.41 13.68 2.55
C ILE A 30 -2.35 14.86 2.73
N ILE A 31 -1.99 16.05 2.22
CA ILE A 31 -2.84 17.25 2.29
C ILE A 31 -4.18 16.99 1.58
N MET A 32 -4.17 16.33 0.43
CA MET A 32 -5.40 16.00 -0.30
C MET A 32 -6.31 15.06 0.48
N ILE A 33 -5.74 14.05 1.12
CA ILE A 33 -6.49 13.06 1.90
C ILE A 33 -7.06 13.72 3.15
N ASN A 34 -6.25 14.47 3.90
CA ASN A 34 -6.62 15.04 5.19
C ASN A 34 -7.54 16.26 5.08
N GLU A 35 -7.24 17.21 4.19
CA GLU A 35 -7.94 18.51 4.14
C GLU A 35 -9.12 18.51 3.15
N PHE A 36 -9.11 17.64 2.15
CA PHE A 36 -10.06 17.67 1.03
C PHE A 36 -10.88 16.39 0.88
N GLU A 37 -10.96 15.57 1.94
CA GLU A 37 -11.75 14.33 2.00
C GLU A 37 -11.46 13.39 0.82
N HIS A 38 -10.23 13.38 0.32
CA HIS A 38 -9.87 12.65 -0.89
C HIS A 38 -9.53 11.17 -0.65
N ALA A 39 -9.74 10.68 0.58
CA ALA A 39 -9.45 9.30 0.98
C ALA A 39 -10.10 8.22 0.08
N PRO A 40 -11.37 8.34 -0.36
CA PRO A 40 -11.99 7.30 -1.19
C PRO A 40 -11.32 7.14 -2.55
N GLU A 41 -11.03 8.23 -3.27
CA GLU A 41 -10.33 8.18 -4.55
C GLU A 41 -8.86 7.74 -4.35
N ALA A 42 -8.20 8.23 -3.29
CA ALA A 42 -6.84 7.84 -2.95
C ALA A 42 -6.73 6.32 -2.73
N SER A 43 -7.71 5.71 -2.05
CA SER A 43 -7.74 4.26 -1.83
C SER A 43 -7.71 3.48 -3.14
N ILE A 44 -8.57 3.84 -4.10
CA ILE A 44 -8.65 3.20 -5.42
C ILE A 44 -7.32 3.34 -6.17
N GLN A 45 -6.76 4.55 -6.18
CA GLN A 45 -5.51 4.83 -6.89
C GLN A 45 -4.32 4.12 -6.24
N PHE A 46 -4.28 4.02 -4.91
CA PHE A 46 -3.21 3.35 -4.17
C PHE A 46 -3.28 1.84 -4.37
N ILE A 47 -4.47 1.25 -4.44
CA ILE A 47 -4.64 -0.18 -4.71
C ILE A 47 -4.21 -0.49 -6.14
N GLN A 48 -4.60 0.33 -7.11
CA GLN A 48 -4.08 0.22 -8.47
C GLN A 48 -2.56 0.39 -8.51
N ALA A 49 -2.01 1.30 -7.69
CA ALA A 49 -0.58 1.51 -7.57
C ALA A 49 0.16 0.25 -7.06
N VAL A 50 -0.34 -0.38 -5.99
CA VAL A 50 0.22 -1.63 -5.43
C VAL A 50 0.07 -2.81 -6.40
N LYS A 51 -1.07 -2.91 -7.10
CA LYS A 51 -1.36 -4.04 -8.00
C LYS A 51 -0.64 -3.97 -9.34
N HIS A 52 -0.26 -2.80 -9.82
CA HIS A 52 0.24 -2.66 -11.19
C HIS A 52 1.62 -2.01 -11.30
N TYR A 53 2.18 -1.47 -10.21
CA TYR A 53 3.43 -0.70 -10.28
C TYR A 53 4.36 -1.06 -9.13
N ASP A 54 5.44 -1.78 -9.45
CA ASP A 54 6.31 -2.40 -8.44
C ASP A 54 7.11 -1.41 -7.58
N ASN A 55 7.23 -0.18 -8.05
CA ASN A 55 8.08 0.83 -7.41
C ASN A 55 7.36 1.69 -6.36
N ASN A 56 6.04 1.53 -6.25
CA ASN A 56 5.22 2.49 -5.53
C ASN A 56 5.03 2.13 -4.05
N SER A 57 5.37 0.92 -3.60
CA SER A 57 5.14 0.50 -2.21
C SER A 57 5.73 1.49 -1.21
N SER A 58 7.01 1.88 -1.36
CA SER A 58 7.68 2.80 -0.43
C SER A 58 7.00 4.18 -0.34
N LEU A 59 6.49 4.70 -1.45
CA LEU A 59 5.82 6.00 -1.49
C LEU A 59 4.48 5.93 -0.74
N LEU A 60 3.72 4.87 -1.02
CA LEU A 60 2.43 4.63 -0.36
C LEU A 60 2.60 4.38 1.13
N THR A 61 3.59 3.57 1.51
CA THR A 61 4.00 3.35 2.91
C THR A 61 4.35 4.66 3.60
N THR A 62 5.03 5.59 2.92
CA THR A 62 5.36 6.93 3.47
C THR A 62 4.10 7.76 3.72
N VAL A 63 3.15 7.77 2.78
CA VAL A 63 1.87 8.48 2.94
C VAL A 63 1.10 7.91 4.13
N ILE A 64 0.96 6.59 4.20
CA ILE A 64 0.23 5.92 5.28
C ILE A 64 0.90 6.16 6.62
N ASN A 65 2.23 6.06 6.69
CA ASN A 65 2.97 6.33 7.93
C ASN A 65 2.69 7.74 8.46
N SER A 66 2.69 8.75 7.58
CA SER A 66 2.42 10.13 7.97
C SER A 66 0.97 10.30 8.44
N LEU A 67 -0.01 9.70 7.74
CA LEU A 67 -1.42 9.72 8.17
C LEU A 67 -1.60 9.08 9.57
N LEU A 68 -0.90 7.98 9.83
CA LEU A 68 -0.96 7.28 11.13
C LEU A 68 -0.30 8.08 12.25
N LEU A 69 0.91 8.60 12.02
CA LEU A 69 1.72 9.24 13.07
C LEU A 69 1.31 10.70 13.30
N ASP A 70 1.12 11.47 12.23
CA ASP A 70 0.92 12.91 12.31
C ASP A 70 -0.57 13.28 12.45
N TYR A 71 -1.46 12.47 11.86
CA TYR A 71 -2.91 12.75 11.81
C TYR A 71 -3.76 11.76 12.62
N GLN A 72 -3.15 10.69 13.16
CA GLN A 72 -3.86 9.61 13.88
C GLN A 72 -5.01 8.99 13.06
N ASP A 73 -4.93 9.07 11.74
CA ASP A 73 -5.95 8.55 10.82
C ASP A 73 -5.56 7.15 10.33
N THR A 74 -6.31 6.14 10.78
CA THR A 74 -6.14 4.74 10.38
C THR A 74 -7.07 4.31 9.24
N SER A 75 -8.00 5.17 8.80
CA SER A 75 -9.11 4.81 7.91
C SER A 75 -8.61 4.29 6.56
N LEU A 76 -7.69 5.03 5.93
CA LEU A 76 -7.11 4.66 4.64
C LEU A 76 -6.31 3.36 4.74
N ALA A 77 -5.48 3.21 5.78
CA ALA A 77 -4.70 2.00 6.02
C ALA A 77 -5.59 0.75 6.14
N ILE A 78 -6.69 0.84 6.90
CA ILE A 78 -7.67 -0.23 7.05
C ILE A 78 -8.33 -0.56 5.72
N GLN A 79 -8.76 0.46 4.97
CA GLN A 79 -9.43 0.26 3.69
C GLN A 79 -8.52 -0.41 2.66
N LEU A 80 -7.27 0.05 2.54
CA LEU A 80 -6.26 -0.55 1.66
C LEU A 80 -6.02 -2.01 2.00
N LEU A 81 -5.83 -2.31 3.30
CA LEU A 81 -5.57 -3.67 3.74
C LEU A 81 -6.75 -4.59 3.43
N LYS A 82 -7.98 -4.14 3.71
CA LYS A 82 -9.20 -4.89 3.42
C LYS A 82 -9.31 -5.23 1.93
N GLU A 83 -9.12 -4.27 1.06
CA GLU A 83 -9.30 -4.48 -0.39
C GLU A 83 -8.14 -5.30 -1.00
N ILE A 84 -6.93 -5.20 -0.45
CA ILE A 84 -5.82 -6.10 -0.77
C ILE A 84 -6.15 -7.54 -0.36
N CYS A 85 -6.67 -7.73 0.85
CA CYS A 85 -7.11 -9.03 1.37
C CYS A 85 -8.24 -9.68 0.55
N GLU A 86 -9.13 -8.86 -0.03
CA GLU A 86 -10.20 -9.32 -0.93
C GLU A 86 -9.69 -9.62 -2.35
N THR A 87 -8.46 -9.24 -2.68
CA THR A 87 -7.88 -9.51 -3.99
C THR A 87 -7.56 -11.00 -4.11
N ASN A 88 -8.21 -11.66 -5.06
CA ASN A 88 -8.00 -13.08 -5.30
C ASN A 88 -6.70 -13.31 -6.09
N PHE A 89 -5.69 -13.92 -5.44
CA PHE A 89 -4.44 -14.30 -6.08
C PHE A 89 -4.43 -15.76 -6.59
N VAL A 90 -5.55 -16.49 -6.51
CA VAL A 90 -5.65 -17.88 -6.99
C VAL A 90 -5.29 -17.95 -8.48
N GLY A 91 -4.30 -18.80 -8.82
CA GLY A 91 -3.79 -18.97 -10.19
C GLY A 91 -2.75 -17.93 -10.62
N THR A 92 -2.36 -17.01 -9.74
CA THR A 92 -1.30 -16.03 -10.00
C THR A 92 0.06 -16.70 -9.82
N GLN A 93 0.92 -16.59 -10.83
CA GLN A 93 2.28 -17.15 -10.74
C GLN A 93 3.10 -16.45 -9.63
N VAL A 94 4.00 -17.21 -9.00
CA VAL A 94 4.92 -16.73 -7.95
C VAL A 94 5.78 -15.56 -8.43
N ASP A 95 6.13 -15.54 -9.72
CA ASP A 95 6.92 -14.46 -10.34
C ASP A 95 6.08 -13.24 -10.75
N ASN A 96 4.79 -13.18 -10.40
CA ASN A 96 3.98 -12.03 -10.73
C ASN A 96 4.44 -10.81 -9.91
N PRO A 97 4.93 -9.73 -10.56
CA PRO A 97 5.46 -8.57 -9.85
C PRO A 97 4.43 -7.91 -8.92
N SER A 98 3.14 -7.89 -9.32
CA SER A 98 2.04 -7.36 -8.50
C SER A 98 1.89 -8.05 -7.15
N ALA A 99 2.10 -9.37 -7.10
CA ALA A 99 1.94 -10.15 -5.89
C ALA A 99 3.16 -9.96 -4.97
N LYS A 100 4.36 -9.78 -5.53
CA LYS A 100 5.57 -9.38 -4.78
C LYS A 100 5.44 -7.98 -4.17
N THR A 101 4.92 -7.03 -4.94
CA THR A 101 4.68 -5.65 -4.49
C THR A 101 3.62 -5.59 -3.40
N THR A 102 2.55 -6.38 -3.55
CA THR A 102 1.52 -6.56 -2.52
C THR A 102 2.11 -7.16 -1.23
N ALA A 103 2.89 -8.23 -1.34
CA ALA A 103 3.55 -8.85 -0.19
C ALA A 103 4.46 -7.85 0.55
N THR A 104 5.27 -7.10 -0.20
CA THR A 104 6.17 -6.06 0.36
C THR A 104 5.37 -5.01 1.12
N PHE A 105 4.28 -4.53 0.52
CA PHE A 105 3.40 -3.56 1.16
C PHE A 105 2.77 -4.10 2.45
N ILE A 106 2.30 -5.35 2.47
CA ILE A 106 1.73 -5.97 3.68
C ILE A 106 2.77 -6.07 4.82
N ILE A 107 4.02 -6.39 4.49
CA ILE A 107 5.13 -6.45 5.48
C ILE A 107 5.43 -5.06 6.03
N ASP A 108 5.51 -4.06 5.16
CA ASP A 108 5.73 -2.67 5.58
C ASP A 108 4.58 -2.19 6.48
N MET A 109 3.34 -2.54 6.15
CA MET A 109 2.17 -2.28 7.00
C MET A 109 2.23 -3.02 8.34
N ALA A 110 2.75 -4.25 8.38
CA ALA A 110 2.94 -4.99 9.64
C ALA A 110 4.00 -4.36 10.54
N ARG A 111 5.03 -3.75 9.95
CA ARG A 111 6.04 -2.97 10.70
C ARG A 111 5.47 -1.66 11.22
N LEU A 112 4.69 -0.96 10.39
CA LEU A 112 4.15 0.36 10.73
C LEU A 112 2.96 0.30 11.69
N ALA A 113 2.00 -0.58 11.42
CA ALA A 113 0.72 -0.64 12.11
C ALA A 113 0.32 -2.09 12.38
N PRO A 114 1.04 -2.81 13.26
CA PRO A 114 0.77 -4.22 13.55
C PRO A 114 -0.66 -4.44 14.09
N HIS A 115 -1.22 -3.45 14.80
CA HIS A 115 -2.59 -3.48 15.30
C HIS A 115 -3.64 -3.51 14.17
N ILE A 116 -3.38 -2.87 13.02
CA ILE A 116 -4.26 -2.90 11.83
C ILE A 116 -4.14 -4.25 11.11
N ILE A 117 -2.93 -4.80 11.00
CA ILE A 117 -2.72 -6.13 10.43
C ILE A 117 -3.45 -7.21 11.23
N ARG A 118 -3.40 -7.11 12.56
CA ARG A 118 -4.02 -8.09 13.47
C ARG A 118 -5.54 -8.21 13.27
N THR A 119 -6.23 -7.13 12.91
CA THR A 119 -7.68 -7.17 12.68
C THR A 119 -8.07 -7.91 11.40
N HIS A 120 -7.14 -8.08 10.45
CA HIS A 120 -7.36 -8.76 9.17
C HIS A 120 -6.54 -10.06 9.04
N ILE A 121 -6.00 -10.57 10.15
CA ILE A 121 -5.03 -11.68 10.18
C ILE A 121 -5.52 -12.95 9.47
N HIS A 122 -6.81 -13.26 9.55
CA HIS A 122 -7.39 -14.45 8.90
C HIS A 122 -7.32 -14.34 7.37
N GLN A 123 -7.63 -13.17 6.82
CA GLN A 123 -7.59 -12.94 5.37
C GLN A 123 -6.14 -12.90 4.87
N ILE A 124 -5.25 -12.26 5.63
CA ILE A 124 -3.81 -12.25 5.33
C ILE A 124 -3.25 -13.68 5.38
N TYR A 125 -3.71 -14.52 6.31
CA TYR A 125 -3.28 -15.91 6.39
C TYR A 125 -3.68 -16.71 5.13
N ASP A 126 -4.84 -16.45 4.56
CA ASP A 126 -5.25 -17.07 3.30
C ASP A 126 -4.40 -16.58 2.11
N LEU A 127 -4.00 -15.30 2.11
CA LEU A 127 -3.01 -14.79 1.16
C LEU A 127 -1.63 -15.46 1.34
N LEU A 128 -1.20 -15.73 2.58
CA LEU A 128 0.06 -16.40 2.90
C LEU A 128 0.10 -17.90 2.54
N LYS A 129 -1.06 -18.50 2.25
CA LYS A 129 -1.15 -19.87 1.71
C LYS A 129 -0.91 -19.90 0.21
N ALA A 130 -1.20 -18.81 -0.50
CA ALA A 130 -0.79 -18.68 -1.89
C ALA A 130 0.74 -18.62 -1.93
N GLU A 131 1.37 -19.43 -2.80
CA GLU A 131 2.83 -19.61 -2.87
C GLU A 131 3.64 -18.32 -3.13
N VAL A 132 2.97 -17.20 -3.40
CA VAL A 132 3.61 -15.95 -3.80
C VAL A 132 4.18 -15.14 -2.62
N ILE A 133 3.72 -15.36 -1.38
CA ILE A 133 4.18 -14.62 -0.19
C ILE A 133 5.20 -15.43 0.65
N PHE A 134 5.67 -16.55 0.10
CA PHE A 134 6.39 -17.58 0.84
C PHE A 134 7.72 -17.11 1.44
N GLU A 135 8.50 -16.28 0.72
CA GLU A 135 9.81 -15.80 1.20
C GLU A 135 9.71 -14.88 2.44
N ASN A 136 8.56 -14.24 2.65
CA ASN A 136 8.39 -13.24 3.72
C ASN A 136 7.53 -13.71 4.89
N LYS A 137 7.08 -14.97 4.86
CA LYS A 137 6.17 -15.57 5.85
C LYS A 137 6.74 -15.50 7.27
N LEU A 138 8.05 -15.73 7.43
CA LEU A 138 8.74 -15.64 8.71
C LEU A 138 8.77 -14.21 9.28
N ILE A 139 8.92 -13.21 8.41
CA ILE A 139 8.93 -11.79 8.81
C ILE A 139 7.53 -11.41 9.27
N LEU A 140 6.49 -11.73 8.49
CA LEU A 140 5.11 -11.44 8.86
C LEU A 140 4.68 -12.13 10.17
N LEU A 141 5.06 -13.40 10.37
CA LEU A 141 4.80 -14.12 11.62
C LEU A 141 5.51 -13.52 12.84
N SER A 142 6.59 -12.75 12.67
CA SER A 142 7.27 -12.08 13.80
C SER A 142 6.54 -10.84 14.33
N TYR A 143 5.56 -10.31 13.59
CA TYR A 143 4.76 -9.14 13.98
C TYR A 143 3.33 -9.50 14.41
N LEU A 144 2.97 -10.79 14.41
CA LEU A 144 1.67 -11.33 14.79
C LEU A 144 1.69 -11.92 16.20
#